data_AF-A0A1H9W421-F1
#
_entry.id   AF-A0A1H9W421-F1
#
_cell.length_a   1.000
_cell.length_b   1.000
_cell.length_c   1.000
_cell.angle_alpha   90.00
_cell.angle_beta   90.00
_cell.angle_gamma   90.00
#
_symmetry.space_group_name_H-M   'P 1'
#
loop_
_entity.id
_entity.type
_entity.pdbx_description
1 polymer ?
#
loop_
_entity_poly.entity_id
_entity_poly.type
_entity_poly.pdbx_seq_one_letter_code
_entity_poly.pdbx_strand_id
1 'polypeptide(L)' 'MAKEVDLKKIVSNLSKLGVTVTMTKSRLDILKALAPPAQTPHTQS' A
#
# COMPACT_ATOMS: atom_id res chain seq x y z
N MET A 1 9.14 6.46 1.17
CA MET A 1 8.29 7.67 1.26
C MET A 1 6.93 7.55 0.56
N ALA A 2 6.77 7.56 -0.76
CA ALA A 2 5.42 7.58 -1.39
C ALA A 2 4.53 6.37 -1.04
N LYS A 3 5.05 5.14 -1.11
CA LYS A 3 4.31 3.91 -0.77
C LYS A 3 3.91 3.81 0.71
N GLU A 4 4.70 4.38 1.62
CA GLU A 4 4.39 4.38 3.06
C GLU A 4 3.27 5.36 3.40
N VAL A 5 3.20 6.48 2.68
CA VAL A 5 2.09 7.45 2.80
C VAL A 5 0.78 6.84 2.33
N ASP A 6 0.81 6.02 1.28
CA ASP A 6 -0.37 5.32 0.75
C ASP A 6 -0.93 4.28 1.73
N LEU A 7 -0.06 3.46 2.33
CA LEU A 7 -0.48 2.46 3.32
C LEU A 7 -1.16 3.08 4.54
N LYS A 8 -0.66 4.23 5.02
CA LYS A 8 -1.30 4.97 6.12
C LYS A 8 -2.71 5.46 5.75
N LYS A 9 -2.91 5.92 4.51
CA LYS A 9 -4.24 6.31 4.00
C LYS A 9 -5.19 5.11 3.93
N ILE A 10 -4.71 3.96 3.45
CA ILE A 10 -5.49 2.72 3.39
C ILE A 10 -5.96 2.31 4.79
N VAL A 11 -5.04 2.26 5.77
CA VAL A 11 -5.39 1.92 7.16
C VAL A 11 -6.38 2.92 7.76
N SER A 12 -6.20 4.22 7.49
CA SER A 12 -7.11 5.27 7.96
C SER A 12 -8.52 5.10 7.37
N ASN A 13 -8.64 4.82 6.07
CA ASN A 13 -9.92 4.65 5.41
C ASN A 13 -10.65 3.37 5.89
N LEU A 14 -9.92 2.28 6.11
CA LEU A 14 -10.50 1.06 6.67
C LEU A 14 -10.99 1.28 8.10
N SER A 15 -10.24 2.03 8.90
CA SER A 15 -10.65 2.40 10.26
C SER A 15 -11.92 3.26 10.27
N LYS A 16 -12.06 4.20 9.31
CA LYS A 16 -13.30 4.98 9.12
C LYS A 16 -14.50 4.12 8.72
N LEU A 17 -14.27 2.99 8.09
CA LEU A 17 -15.30 2.00 7.75
C LEU A 17 -15.62 1.04 8.92
N GLY A 18 -15.01 1.25 10.09
CA GLY A 18 -15.17 0.37 11.26
C GLY A 18 -14.34 -0.91 11.18
N VAL A 19 -13.45 -1.03 10.20
CA VAL A 19 -12.58 -2.20 10.03
C VAL A 19 -11.24 -1.94 10.70
N THR A 20 -10.98 -2.63 11.81
CA THR A 20 -9.69 -2.56 12.51
C THR A 20 -8.63 -3.36 11.75
N VAL A 21 -7.54 -2.70 11.37
CA VAL A 21 -6.45 -3.32 10.60
C VAL A 21 -5.16 -3.31 11.40
N THR A 22 -4.65 -4.49 11.71
CA THR A 22 -3.30 -4.65 12.25
C THR A 22 -2.30 -4.79 11.10
N MET A 23 -1.35 -3.86 10.99
CA MET A 23 -0.26 -3.94 10.02
C MET A 23 0.85 -4.87 10.54
N THR A 24 0.80 -6.13 10.11
CA THR A 24 1.87 -7.11 10.36
C THR A 24 2.80 -7.21 9.16
N LYS A 25 4.03 -7.70 9.38
CA LYS A 25 5.05 -7.86 8.33
C LYS A 25 4.55 -8.73 7.16
N SER A 26 3.83 -9.81 7.45
CA SER A 26 3.23 -10.70 6.42
C SER A 26 2.16 -9.99 5.59
N ARG A 27 1.25 -9.24 6.22
CA ARG A 27 0.21 -8.48 5.48
C ARG A 27 0.80 -7.39 4.60
N LEU A 28 1.86 -6.74 5.09
CA LEU A 28 2.59 -5.75 4.30
C LEU A 28 3.26 -6.38 3.07
N ASP A 29 3.79 -7.58 3.21
CA ASP A 29 4.41 -8.32 2.11
C ASP A 29 3.39 -8.72 1.04
N ILE A 30 2.22 -9.22 1.47
CA ILE A 30 1.08 -9.51 0.59
C ILE A 30 0.63 -8.25 -0.16
N LEU A 31 0.47 -7.12 0.54
CA LEU A 31 0.08 -5.86 -0.11
C LEU A 31 1.11 -5.38 -1.14
N LYS A 32 2.40 -5.63 -0.90
CA LYS A 32 3.46 -5.34 -1.87
C LYS A 32 3.43 -6.28 -3.06
N ALA A 33 3.10 -7.56 -2.86
CA ALA A 33 2.98 -8.55 -3.93
C ALA A 33 1.73 -8.33 -4.80
N LEU A 34 0.63 -7.86 -4.18
CA LEU A 34 -0.62 -7.51 -4.87
C LEU A 34 -0.59 -6.13 -5.51
N ALA A 35 0.39 -5.28 -5.16
CA ALA A 35 0.54 -4.00 -5.81
C ALA A 35 0.83 -4.22 -7.30
N PRO A 36 0.22 -3.43 -8.19
CA PRO A 36 0.52 -3.53 -9.61
C PRO A 36 2.04 -3.35 -9.82
N PRO A 37 2.63 -4.05 -10.81
CA PRO A 37 4.04 -3.89 -11.13
C PRO A 37 4.30 -2.40 -11.30
N ALA A 38 5.30 -1.88 -10.58
CA ALA A 38 5.63 -0.48 -10.67
C ALA A 38 5.92 -0.17 -12.14
N GLN A 39 5.07 0.63 -12.78
CA GLN A 39 5.40 1.17 -14.09
C GLN A 39 6.66 1.99 -13.88
N THR A 40 7.80 1.43 -14.24
CA THR A 40 9.02 2.21 -14.42
C THR A 40 8.65 3.28 -15.43
N PRO A 41 8.85 4.58 -15.15
CA PRO A 41 8.75 5.59 -16.18
C PRO A 41 9.80 5.19 -17.23
N HIS A 42 9.35 4.63 -18.34
CA HIS A 42 10.18 4.54 -19.52
C HIS A 42 10.30 5.99 -19.98
N THR A 43 11.34 6.67 -19.48
CA THR A 43 11.85 7.88 -20.12
C THR A 43 12.36 7.42 -21.48
N GLN A 44 11.48 7.50 -22.48
CA GLN A 44 11.86 7.31 -23.87
C GLN A 44 12.61 8.57 -24.29
N SER A 45 13.94 8.45 -24.36
CA SER A 45 14.85 9.43 -24.95
C SER A 45 14.57 9.62 -26.44
#